data_AF-A0A0S4TPB5-F1
#
_entry.id   AF-A0A0S4TPB5-F1
#
_cell.length_a   1.000
_cell.length_b   1.000
_cell.length_c   1.000
_cell.angle_alpha   90.00
_cell.angle_beta   90.00
_cell.angle_gamma   90.00
#
_symmetry.space_group_name_H-M   'P 1'
#
loop_
_entity.id
_entity.type
_entity.pdbx_description
1 polymer ?
#
loop_
_entity_poly.entity_id
_entity_poly.type
_entity_poly.pdbx_seq_one_letter_code
_entity_poly.pdbx_strand_id
1 'polypeptide(L)'
;MSTKATLASHASEGNEPTWHLYEEVFETGVLYLELCGVSAVLNTRDQGGADVVLRLPIETAKQLGLHTIVSPERWERACGSEK
;
A
#
# COMPACT_ATOMS: atom_id res chain seq x y z
N MET A 1 1.58 -2.25 -25.74
CA MET A 1 0.34 -2.54 -24.98
C MET A 1 0.75 -2.73 -23.53
N SER A 2 0.04 -2.11 -22.60
CA SER A 2 0.21 -2.40 -21.17
C SER A 2 -0.45 -3.74 -20.87
N THR A 3 0.23 -4.61 -20.11
CA THR A 3 -0.32 -5.89 -19.63
C THR A 3 -1.04 -5.75 -18.29
N LYS A 4 -0.99 -4.56 -17.67
CA LYS A 4 -1.66 -4.23 -16.42
C LYS A 4 -3.14 -3.93 -16.64
N ALA A 5 -4.02 -4.66 -15.96
CA ALA A 5 -5.44 -4.35 -15.83
C ALA A 5 -5.69 -3.64 -14.48
N THR A 6 -6.00 -2.35 -14.51
CA THR A 6 -6.22 -1.54 -13.31
C THR A 6 -7.49 -1.95 -12.57
N LEU A 7 -7.36 -2.22 -11.27
CA LEU A 7 -8.49 -2.45 -10.37
C LEU A 7 -8.87 -1.18 -9.61
N ALA A 8 -7.89 -0.48 -9.07
CA ALA A 8 -8.06 0.78 -8.38
C ALA A 8 -6.75 1.58 -8.41
N SER A 9 -6.85 2.90 -8.30
CA SER A 9 -5.66 3.75 -8.23
C SER A 9 -5.98 5.07 -7.56
N HIS A 10 -4.96 5.67 -6.96
CA HIS A 10 -4.98 7.05 -6.54
C HIS A 10 -3.85 7.79 -7.25
N ALA A 11 -4.24 8.72 -8.14
CA ALA A 11 -3.32 9.70 -8.68
C ALA A 11 -3.19 10.85 -7.68
N SER A 12 -1.97 11.35 -7.52
CA SER A 12 -1.64 12.42 -6.58
C SER A 12 -1.95 13.77 -7.19
N GLU A 13 -2.41 14.69 -6.34
CA GLU A 13 -2.33 16.12 -6.61
C GLU A 13 -1.09 16.67 -5.89
N GLY A 14 0.04 16.79 -6.62
CA GLY A 14 1.27 17.38 -6.09
C GLY A 14 2.22 16.36 -5.47
N ASN A 15 2.53 16.50 -4.18
CA ASN A 15 3.58 15.73 -3.50
C ASN A 15 3.03 14.59 -2.62
N GLU A 16 1.76 14.26 -2.76
CA GLU A 16 1.14 13.15 -2.04
C GLU A 16 1.58 11.80 -2.66
N PRO A 17 1.67 10.72 -1.86
CA PRO A 17 1.93 9.39 -2.40
C PRO A 17 0.85 8.94 -3.39
N THR A 18 1.26 8.21 -4.42
CA THR A 18 0.33 7.55 -5.35
C THR A 18 0.32 6.04 -5.13
N TRP A 19 -0.76 5.41 -5.55
CA TRP A 19 -0.83 3.96 -5.58
C TRP A 19 -1.66 3.43 -6.75
N HIS A 20 -1.32 2.23 -7.19
CA HIS A 20 -1.97 1.53 -8.29
C HIS A 20 -2.13 0.05 -7.92
N LEU A 21 -3.38 -0.40 -7.79
CA LEU A 21 -3.75 -1.79 -7.61
C LEU A 21 -4.18 -2.37 -8.97
N TYR A 22 -3.51 -3.43 -9.42
CA TYR A 22 -3.74 -4.01 -10.73
C TYR A 22 -3.48 -5.51 -10.79
N GLU A 23 -3.97 -6.14 -11.86
CA GLU A 23 -3.67 -7.51 -12.27
C GLU A 23 -2.74 -7.49 -13.48
N GLU A 24 -1.88 -8.49 -13.62
CA GLU A 24 -1.19 -8.77 -14.88
C GLU A 24 -2.01 -9.78 -15.68
N VAL A 25 -2.41 -9.44 -16.92
CA VAL A 25 -3.34 -10.25 -17.72
C VAL A 25 -2.87 -11.70 -17.95
N PHE A 26 -1.57 -11.95 -17.84
CA PHE A 26 -0.96 -13.27 -18.04
C PHE A 26 -0.63 -14.01 -16.74
N GLU A 27 -0.90 -13.42 -15.57
CA GLU A 27 -0.64 -14.02 -14.26
C GLU A 27 -1.95 -14.10 -13.46
N THR A 28 -2.42 -15.31 -13.18
CA THR A 28 -3.71 -15.52 -12.51
C THR A 28 -3.55 -15.69 -11.00
N GLY A 29 -4.48 -15.12 -10.23
CA GLY A 29 -4.51 -15.26 -8.78
C GLY A 29 -3.55 -14.34 -8.00
N VAL A 30 -2.94 -13.36 -8.67
CA VAL A 30 -2.02 -12.39 -8.06
C VAL A 30 -2.52 -10.97 -8.33
N LEU A 31 -2.47 -10.14 -7.28
CA LEU A 31 -2.70 -8.70 -7.35
C LEU A 31 -1.39 -7.96 -7.06
N TYR A 32 -1.16 -6.88 -7.79
CA TYR A 32 -0.02 -6.00 -7.59
C TYR A 32 -0.47 -4.69 -6.98
N LEU A 33 0.15 -4.31 -5.87
CA LEU A 33 0.01 -2.97 -5.30
C LEU A 33 1.32 -2.22 -5.48
N GLU A 34 1.33 -1.26 -6.39
CA GLU A 34 2.43 -0.33 -6.61
C GLU A 34 2.19 0.93 -5.77
N LEU A 35 3.21 1.36 -5.02
CA LEU A 35 3.18 2.52 -4.13
C LEU A 35 4.36 3.43 -4.47
N CYS A 36 4.08 4.71 -4.75
CA CYS A 36 5.11 5.70 -5.06
C CYS A 36 5.11 6.80 -3.99
N GLY A 37 6.30 7.28 -3.62
CA GLY A 37 6.44 8.34 -2.62
C GLY A 37 6.33 7.87 -1.16
N VAL A 38 6.43 6.56 -0.91
CA VAL A 38 6.47 5.98 0.44
C VAL A 38 7.84 5.37 0.73
N SER A 39 8.24 5.34 2.01
CA SER A 39 9.46 4.64 2.42
C SER A 39 9.19 3.16 2.62
N ALA A 40 10.11 2.30 2.16
CA ALA A 40 10.04 0.86 2.34
C ALA A 40 11.35 0.32 2.91
N VAL A 41 11.24 -0.67 3.81
CA VAL A 41 12.37 -1.49 4.26
C VAL A 41 12.13 -2.91 3.74
N LEU A 42 13.10 -3.43 3.00
CA LEU A 42 13.10 -4.79 2.49
C LEU A 42 14.09 -5.63 3.29
N ASN A 43 13.59 -6.68 3.95
CA ASN A 43 14.44 -7.65 4.64
C ASN A 43 14.34 -8.98 3.89
N THR A 44 15.43 -9.38 3.23
CA THR A 44 15.50 -10.68 2.56
C THR A 44 15.72 -11.79 3.59
N ARG A 45 15.10 -12.95 3.36
CA ARG A 45 15.22 -14.11 4.25
C ARG A 45 16.15 -15.14 3.64
N ASP A 46 16.98 -15.77 4.48
CA ASP A 46 17.98 -16.76 4.04
C ASP A 46 17.37 -17.96 3.29
N GLN A 47 16.11 -18.29 3.58
CA GLN A 47 15.39 -19.41 2.96
C GLN A 47 14.53 -19.00 1.76
N GLY A 48 14.73 -17.78 1.26
CA GLY A 48 13.94 -17.20 0.17
C GLY A 48 12.76 -16.35 0.67
N GLY A 49 12.33 -15.42 -0.20
CA GLY A 49 11.31 -14.43 0.11
C GLY A 49 11.86 -13.19 0.83
N ALA A 50 10.98 -12.23 1.08
CA ALA A 50 11.33 -10.99 1.76
C ALA A 50 10.16 -10.44 2.59
N ASP A 51 10.49 -9.79 3.70
CA ASP A 51 9.59 -8.94 4.44
C ASP A 51 9.66 -7.51 3.92
N VAL A 52 8.49 -6.90 3.71
CA VAL A 52 8.38 -5.50 3.33
C VAL A 52 7.70 -4.75 4.46
N VAL A 53 8.37 -3.73 5.01
CA VAL A 53 7.78 -2.79 5.96
C VAL A 53 7.60 -1.46 5.25
N LEU A 54 6.35 -0.99 5.15
CA LEU A 54 5.99 0.26 4.50
C LEU A 54 5.69 1.35 5.54
N ARG A 55 6.29 2.53 5.39
CA ARG A 55 5.90 3.72 6.14
C ARG A 55 4.88 4.50 5.33
N LEU A 56 3.60 4.27 5.62
CA LEU A 56 2.47 4.91 4.95
C LEU A 56 1.99 6.14 5.73
N PRO A 57 1.69 7.26 5.07
CA PRO A 57 0.84 8.29 5.66
C PRO A 57 -0.53 7.72 6.02
N ILE A 58 -1.15 8.28 7.07
CA ILE A 58 -2.46 7.82 7.57
C ILE A 58 -3.52 7.85 6.47
N GLU A 59 -3.57 8.91 5.67
CA GLU A 59 -4.52 9.04 4.57
C GLU A 59 -4.33 7.96 3.49
N THR A 60 -3.08 7.65 3.11
CA THR A 60 -2.79 6.55 2.17
C THR A 60 -3.26 5.21 2.75
N ALA A 61 -2.97 4.94 4.03
CA ALA A 61 -3.42 3.70 4.69
C ALA A 61 -4.96 3.62 4.78
N LYS A 62 -5.64 4.75 4.92
CA LYS A 62 -7.10 4.84 4.90
C LYS A 62 -7.68 4.58 3.50
N GLN A 63 -7.09 5.18 2.47
CA GLN A 63 -7.45 4.94 1.05
C GLN A 63 -7.30 3.46 0.67
N LEU A 64 -6.28 2.79 1.20
CA LEU A 64 -6.06 1.34 1.05
C LEU A 64 -6.97 0.47 1.93
N GLY A 65 -7.87 1.07 2.71
CA GLY A 65 -8.83 0.34 3.55
C GLY A 65 -8.24 -0.31 4.80
N LEU A 66 -6.97 -0.04 5.14
CA LEU A 66 -6.29 -0.69 6.28
C LEU A 66 -6.94 -0.34 7.63
N HIS A 67 -7.65 0.78 7.71
CA HIS A 67 -8.42 1.17 8.88
C HIS A 67 -9.57 0.21 9.22
N THR A 68 -10.05 -0.58 8.25
CA THR A 68 -11.20 -1.48 8.43
C THR A 68 -10.84 -2.82 9.07
N ILE A 69 -9.55 -3.19 9.07
CA ILE A 69 -9.05 -4.46 9.62
C ILE A 69 -8.51 -4.34 11.04
N VAL A 70 -8.61 -3.16 11.65
CA VAL A 70 -8.22 -2.88 13.03
C VAL A 70 -9.41 -2.35 13.82
N SER A 71 -9.40 -2.49 15.16
CA SER A 71 -10.47 -1.90 15.96
C SER A 71 -10.44 -0.36 15.89
N PRO A 72 -11.61 0.32 15.87
CA PRO A 72 -11.67 1.79 15.80
C PRO A 72 -10.80 2.49 16.84
N GLU A 73 -10.85 2.06 18.10
CA GLU A 73 -10.04 2.60 19.20
C GLU A 73 -8.53 2.55 18.93
N ARG A 74 -8.04 1.46 18.30
CA ARG A 74 -6.62 1.30 17.97
C ARG A 74 -6.23 2.19 16.80
N TRP A 75 -7.11 2.32 15.80
CA TRP A 75 -6.91 3.21 14.66
C TRP A 75 -6.86 4.67 15.10
N GLU A 76 -7.85 5.11 15.89
CA GLU A 76 -7.91 6.47 16.45
C GLU A 76 -6.65 6.83 17.23
N ARG A 77 -6.13 5.91 18.06
CA ARG A 77 -4.87 6.13 18.78
C ARG A 77 -3.66 6.27 17.84
N ALA A 78 -3.62 5.50 16.76
CA ALA A 78 -2.54 5.59 15.77
C ALA A 78 -2.58 6.93 15.00
N CYS A 79 -3.78 7.42 14.69
CA CYS A 79 -3.99 8.72 14.05
C CYS A 79 -3.74 9.90 15.01
N GLY A 80 -4.13 9.76 16.27
CA GLY A 80 -4.09 10.83 17.28
C GLY A 80 -2.74 11.06 17.96
N SER A 81 -1.66 10.46 17.46
CA SER A 81 -0.30 10.63 18.01
C SER A 81 0.48 11.76 17.33
N GLU A 82 -0.20 12.86 16.96
CA GLU A 82 0.47 14.13 16.71
C GLU A 82 0.72 14.83 18.06
N LYS A 83 1.91 14.61 18.62
CA LYS A 83 2.50 15.46 19.66
C LYS A 83 3.94 15.76 19.32
#